data_AF-A0A7C3WFT9-F1
#
_entry.id   AF-A0A7C3WFT9-F1
#
_cell.length_a   1.000
_cell.length_b   1.000
_cell.length_c   1.000
_cell.angle_alpha   90.00
_cell.angle_beta   90.00
_cell.angle_gamma   90.00
#
_symmetry.space_group_name_H-M   'P 1'
#
loop_
_entity.id
_entity.type
_entity.pdbx_description
1 polymer ?
#
loop_
_entity_poly.entity_id
_entity_poly.type
_entity_poly.pdbx_seq_one_letter_code
_entity_poly.pdbx_strand_id
1 'polypeptide(L)'
;MPEKKLSFEEAKKRIEKLRREIEHHDYLYYVLDRPEISDEAYDSLKRELISLEKQFPSLVTPDSPTQRVGGPPLEKFQKVKHKVPMLTLQDAMDEEEFRAWEKRIKKLLPPEKKVDYFGELKMDGLATSLIYRDGRLFRGATRGDGYTGEDITQNVKTIRSIPLKLRLEALPKKYKKPKEIEVRGEIYMEKKEFERLNQEQKRKNELVFAN
;
A
#
# COMPACT_ATOMS: atom_id res chain seq x y z
N MET A 1 -17.69 -22.90 -32.67
CA MET A 1 -16.26 -22.83 -33.06
C MET A 1 -15.45 -23.33 -31.88
N PRO A 2 -14.52 -24.28 -32.05
CA PRO A 2 -13.72 -24.77 -30.92
C PRO A 2 -12.86 -23.62 -30.39
N GLU A 3 -13.02 -23.27 -29.11
CA GLU A 3 -12.18 -22.29 -28.44
C GLU A 3 -10.71 -22.69 -28.62
N LYS A 4 -9.94 -21.81 -29.24
CA LYS A 4 -8.51 -22.01 -29.48
C LYS A 4 -7.82 -22.04 -28.11
N LYS A 5 -7.58 -23.23 -27.55
CA LYS A 5 -6.83 -23.40 -26.30
C LYS A 5 -5.44 -22.78 -26.48
N LEU A 6 -5.13 -21.72 -25.72
CA LEU A 6 -3.79 -21.14 -25.70
C LEU A 6 -2.79 -22.22 -25.26
N SER A 7 -1.59 -22.21 -25.83
CA SER A 7 -0.47 -22.97 -25.27
C SER A 7 -0.02 -22.37 -23.92
N PHE A 8 0.71 -23.16 -23.13
CA PHE A 8 1.24 -22.71 -21.84
C PHE A 8 2.11 -21.43 -21.96
N GLU A 9 2.98 -21.37 -22.98
CA GLU A 9 3.85 -20.20 -23.20
C GLU A 9 3.08 -18.96 -23.68
N GLU A 10 2.03 -19.14 -24.49
CA GLU A 10 1.15 -18.03 -24.88
C GLU A 10 0.34 -17.53 -23.69
N ALA A 11 -0.19 -18.45 -22.86
CA ALA A 11 -0.91 -18.10 -21.64
C ALA A 11 0.00 -17.34 -20.66
N LYS A 12 1.24 -17.80 -20.46
CA LYS A 12 2.23 -17.11 -19.63
C LYS A 12 2.51 -15.69 -20.11
N LYS A 13 2.75 -15.50 -21.41
CA LYS A 13 2.94 -14.15 -21.98
C LYS A 13 1.71 -13.27 -21.83
N ARG A 14 0.52 -13.84 -22.03
CA ARG A 14 -0.75 -13.11 -21.90
C ARG A 14 -1.04 -12.71 -20.46
N ILE A 15 -0.87 -13.63 -19.51
CA ILE A 15 -1.00 -13.37 -18.07
C ILE A 15 -0.06 -12.25 -17.64
N GLU A 16 1.22 -12.32 -18.01
CA GLU A 16 2.19 -11.27 -17.66
C GLU A 16 1.82 -9.91 -18.27
N LYS A 17 1.27 -9.88 -19.48
CA LYS A 17 0.74 -8.64 -20.07
C LYS A 17 -0.47 -8.13 -19.28
N LEU A 18 -1.46 -8.97 -19.03
CA LEU A 18 -2.68 -8.59 -18.29
C LEU A 18 -2.36 -8.07 -16.89
N ARG A 19 -1.42 -8.70 -16.17
CA ARG A 19 -0.94 -8.21 -14.87
C ARG A 19 -0.41 -6.79 -14.97
N ARG A 20 0.48 -6.52 -15.95
CA ARG A 20 1.05 -5.18 -16.16
C ARG A 20 -0.01 -4.13 -16.51
N GLU A 21 -0.94 -4.44 -17.40
CA GLU A 21 -2.03 -3.52 -17.78
C GLU A 21 -2.94 -3.23 -16.58
N ILE A 22 -3.35 -4.26 -15.83
CA ILE A 22 -4.19 -4.08 -14.65
C ILE A 22 -3.44 -3.28 -13.57
N GLU A 23 -2.18 -3.58 -13.30
CA GLU A 23 -1.34 -2.81 -12.36
C GLU A 23 -1.14 -1.35 -12.81
N HIS A 24 -1.09 -1.12 -14.13
CA HIS A 24 -1.01 0.21 -14.69
C HIS A 24 -2.29 1.01 -14.43
N HIS A 25 -3.45 0.44 -14.76
CA HIS A 25 -4.73 1.09 -14.56
C HIS A 25 -5.13 1.19 -13.07
N ASP A 26 -4.74 0.22 -12.23
CA ASP A 26 -4.87 0.32 -10.77
C ASP A 26 -4.14 1.56 -10.25
N TYR A 27 -2.91 1.79 -10.70
CA TYR A 27 -2.14 2.96 -10.30
C TYR A 27 -2.79 4.26 -10.75
N LEU A 28 -3.23 4.32 -12.01
CA LEU A 28 -3.90 5.49 -12.55
C LEU A 28 -5.19 5.82 -11.80
N TYR A 29 -6.01 4.80 -11.52
CA TYR A 29 -7.28 4.95 -10.85
C TYR A 29 -7.11 5.26 -9.35
N TYR A 30 -6.40 4.39 -8.62
CA TYR A 30 -6.35 4.45 -7.15
C TYR A 30 -5.25 5.32 -6.57
N VAL A 31 -4.27 5.75 -7.38
CA VAL A 31 -3.14 6.57 -6.89
C VAL A 31 -3.11 7.94 -7.55
N LEU A 32 -3.35 8.02 -8.86
CA LEU A 32 -3.31 9.30 -9.57
C LEU A 32 -4.67 9.96 -9.74
N ASP A 33 -5.77 9.26 -9.45
CA ASP A 33 -7.15 9.72 -9.70
C ASP A 33 -7.35 10.18 -11.16
N ARG A 34 -6.78 9.43 -12.10
CA ARG A 34 -6.74 9.73 -13.55
C ARG A 34 -6.97 8.46 -14.39
N PRO A 35 -8.15 7.84 -14.35
CA PRO A 35 -8.44 6.64 -15.14
C PRO A 35 -8.35 6.92 -16.65
N GLU A 36 -7.72 6.00 -17.38
CA GLU A 36 -7.57 6.08 -18.84
C GLU A 36 -8.55 5.18 -19.61
N ILE A 37 -9.13 4.18 -18.94
CA ILE A 37 -10.08 3.23 -19.52
C ILE A 37 -11.36 3.18 -18.68
N SER A 38 -12.46 2.73 -19.30
CA SER A 38 -13.73 2.55 -18.58
C SER A 38 -13.69 1.34 -17.64
N ASP A 39 -14.60 1.33 -16.68
CA ASP A 39 -14.74 0.23 -15.72
C ASP A 39 -15.03 -1.10 -16.43
N GLU A 40 -15.81 -1.10 -17.53
CA GLU A 40 -16.11 -2.30 -18.30
C GLU A 40 -14.87 -2.87 -19.00
N ALA A 41 -14.01 -1.99 -19.54
CA ALA A 41 -12.76 -2.40 -20.16
C ALA A 41 -11.82 -3.01 -19.12
N TYR A 42 -11.71 -2.39 -17.96
CA TYR A 42 -10.91 -2.86 -16.84
C TYR A 42 -11.42 -4.21 -16.29
N ASP A 43 -12.74 -4.36 -16.14
CA ASP A 43 -13.36 -5.62 -15.72
C ASP A 43 -13.14 -6.74 -16.75
N SER A 44 -13.13 -6.42 -18.03
CA SER A 44 -12.79 -7.38 -19.09
C SER A 44 -11.36 -7.92 -18.92
N LEU A 45 -10.37 -7.03 -18.67
CA LEU A 45 -8.99 -7.44 -18.40
C LEU A 45 -8.89 -8.38 -17.20
N LYS A 46 -9.59 -8.05 -16.10
CA LYS A 46 -9.61 -8.91 -14.91
C LYS A 46 -10.24 -10.27 -15.17
N ARG A 47 -11.39 -10.30 -15.83
CA ARG A 47 -12.12 -11.55 -16.15
C ARG A 47 -11.24 -12.46 -16.98
N GLU A 48 -10.52 -11.91 -17.95
CA GLU A 48 -9.57 -12.67 -18.76
C GLU A 48 -8.42 -13.22 -17.90
N LEU A 49 -7.81 -12.40 -17.05
CA LEU A 49 -6.73 -12.85 -16.17
C LEU A 49 -7.19 -13.98 -15.24
N ILE A 50 -8.37 -13.84 -14.63
CA ILE A 50 -8.98 -14.87 -13.77
C ILE A 50 -9.22 -16.16 -14.55
N SER A 51 -9.73 -16.08 -15.78
CA SER A 51 -9.98 -17.25 -16.62
C SER A 51 -8.67 -17.99 -16.94
N LEU A 52 -7.63 -17.24 -17.33
CA LEU A 52 -6.32 -17.81 -17.65
C LEU A 52 -5.65 -18.43 -16.43
N GLU A 53 -5.72 -17.77 -15.26
CA GLU A 53 -5.18 -18.33 -14.02
C GLU A 53 -5.91 -19.58 -13.54
N LYS A 54 -7.22 -19.68 -13.79
CA LYS A 54 -7.99 -20.91 -13.54
C LYS A 54 -7.58 -22.04 -14.49
N GLN A 55 -7.31 -21.73 -15.75
CA GLN A 55 -6.86 -22.71 -16.75
C GLN A 55 -5.42 -23.16 -16.54
N PHE A 56 -4.57 -22.26 -16.01
CA PHE A 56 -3.15 -22.51 -15.76
C PHE A 56 -2.77 -22.16 -14.30
N PRO A 57 -3.18 -22.98 -13.31
CA PRO A 57 -2.96 -22.67 -11.89
C PRO A 57 -1.49 -22.50 -11.49
N SER A 58 -0.57 -23.16 -12.19
CA SER A 58 0.87 -23.05 -11.96
C SER A 58 1.45 -21.67 -12.34
N LEU A 59 0.70 -20.83 -13.06
CA LEU A 59 1.10 -19.47 -13.42
C LEU A 59 0.62 -18.42 -12.42
N VAL A 60 -0.20 -18.79 -11.43
CA VAL A 60 -0.65 -17.88 -10.36
C VAL A 60 0.53 -17.49 -9.48
N THR A 61 0.71 -16.19 -9.26
CA THR A 61 1.76 -15.66 -8.38
C THR A 61 1.16 -14.87 -7.22
N PRO A 62 1.82 -14.82 -6.04
CA PRO A 62 1.31 -14.11 -4.87
C PRO A 62 1.11 -12.59 -5.04
N ASP A 63 1.73 -12.01 -6.07
CA ASP A 63 1.66 -10.60 -6.44
C ASP A 63 0.65 -10.33 -7.57
N SER A 64 -0.05 -11.35 -8.08
CA SER A 64 -1.05 -11.16 -9.14
C SER A 64 -2.22 -10.28 -8.62
N PRO A 65 -2.78 -9.36 -9.43
CA PRO A 65 -3.92 -8.53 -9.04
C PRO A 65 -5.17 -9.32 -8.61
N THR A 66 -5.27 -10.59 -9.02
CA THR A 66 -6.34 -11.50 -8.61
C THR A 66 -6.20 -12.00 -7.16
N GLN A 67 -5.01 -11.85 -6.55
CA GLN A 67 -4.74 -12.27 -5.18
C GLN A 67 -5.10 -11.22 -4.14
N ARG A 68 -5.73 -10.11 -4.54
CA ARG A 68 -6.22 -9.05 -3.64
C ARG A 68 -7.55 -9.39 -2.97
N VAL A 69 -7.85 -10.67 -2.78
CA VAL A 69 -9.11 -11.13 -2.18
C VAL A 69 -9.01 -10.99 -0.66
N GLY A 70 -10.02 -10.38 -0.05
CA GLY A 70 -10.17 -10.41 1.41
C GLY A 70 -10.53 -11.82 1.87
N GLY A 71 -9.84 -12.33 2.89
CA GLY A 71 -10.22 -13.55 3.59
C GLY A 71 -11.14 -13.25 4.78
N PRO A 72 -11.66 -14.29 5.48
CA PRO A 72 -12.27 -14.09 6.77
C PRO A 72 -11.28 -13.40 7.74
N PRO A 73 -11.79 -12.62 8.72
CA PRO A 73 -10.94 -12.01 9.73
C PRO A 73 -10.03 -13.06 10.39
N LEU A 74 -8.76 -12.72 10.57
CA LEU A 74 -7.85 -13.57 11.33
C LEU A 74 -8.30 -13.61 12.80
N GLU A 75 -8.25 -14.79 13.42
CA GLU A 75 -8.55 -14.93 14.85
C GLU A 75 -7.56 -14.12 15.71
N LYS A 76 -6.29 -14.05 15.28
CA LYS A 76 -5.22 -13.30 15.94
C LYS A 76 -4.18 -12.81 14.94
N PHE A 77 -3.63 -11.64 15.20
CA PHE A 77 -2.46 -11.14 14.48
C PHE A 77 -1.15 -11.67 15.07
N GLN A 78 -0.19 -11.97 14.21
CA GLN A 78 1.16 -12.35 14.64
C GLN A 78 1.97 -11.09 14.95
N LYS A 79 2.78 -11.13 16.02
CA LYS A 79 3.68 -10.03 16.35
C LYS A 79 4.88 -9.98 15.39
N VAL A 80 5.23 -8.78 14.96
CA VAL A 80 6.35 -8.53 14.05
C VAL A 80 7.28 -7.51 14.66
N LYS A 81 8.55 -7.88 14.84
CA LYS A 81 9.58 -6.93 15.26
C LYS A 81 10.04 -6.09 14.07
N HIS A 82 10.03 -4.77 14.24
CA HIS A 82 10.56 -3.82 13.26
C HIS A 82 12.09 -3.88 13.23
N LYS A 83 12.68 -3.88 12.04
CA LYS A 83 14.16 -3.87 11.88
C LYS A 83 14.77 -2.56 12.37
N VAL A 84 14.08 -1.47 12.08
CA VAL A 84 14.38 -0.12 12.56
C VAL A 84 13.17 0.37 13.36
N PRO A 85 13.32 0.98 14.53
CA PRO A 85 12.17 1.49 15.28
C PRO A 85 11.31 2.49 14.48
N MET A 86 10.00 2.43 14.65
CA MET A 86 9.01 3.40 14.16
C MET A 86 8.75 4.44 15.26
N LEU A 87 9.53 5.52 15.23
CA LEU A 87 9.51 6.58 16.22
C LEU A 87 8.29 7.51 16.07
N THR A 88 8.00 8.24 17.13
CA THR A 88 7.03 9.34 17.10
C THR A 88 7.74 10.67 16.84
N LEU A 89 7.00 11.65 16.33
CA LEU A 89 7.45 13.03 16.25
C LEU A 89 7.13 13.77 17.56
N GLN A 90 7.84 14.85 17.81
CA GLN A 90 7.47 15.84 18.83
C GLN A 90 6.42 16.78 18.24
N ASP A 91 5.41 17.12 19.01
CA ASP A 91 4.39 18.08 18.62
C ASP A 91 4.82 19.51 18.94
N ALA A 92 4.28 20.45 18.16
CA ALA A 92 4.26 21.88 18.47
C ALA A 92 2.84 22.38 18.20
N MET A 93 2.21 22.96 19.23
CA MET A 93 0.80 23.34 19.21
C MET A 93 0.58 24.81 18.80
N ASP A 94 1.65 25.62 18.84
CA ASP A 94 1.62 27.02 18.45
C ASP A 94 2.92 27.46 17.76
N GLU A 95 2.92 28.72 17.28
CA GLU A 95 4.08 29.29 16.60
C GLU A 95 5.29 29.46 17.53
N GLU A 96 5.09 29.74 18.82
CA GLU A 96 6.18 29.93 19.77
C GLU A 96 6.96 28.62 19.99
N GLU A 97 6.23 27.51 20.20
CA GLU A 97 6.80 26.17 20.32
C GLU A 97 7.55 25.76 19.04
N PHE A 98 6.97 26.06 17.86
CA PHE A 98 7.61 25.79 16.57
C PHE A 98 8.91 26.60 16.40
N ARG A 99 8.90 27.90 16.71
CA ARG A 99 10.09 28.77 16.67
C ARG A 99 11.15 28.33 17.67
N ALA A 100 10.74 27.87 18.85
CA ALA A 100 11.64 27.33 19.86
C ALA A 100 12.32 26.04 19.36
N TRP A 101 11.57 25.14 18.72
CA TRP A 101 12.12 23.95 18.05
C TRP A 101 13.13 24.33 16.96
N GLU A 102 12.76 25.25 16.06
CA GLU A 102 13.65 25.73 14.99
C GLU A 102 14.96 26.30 15.56
N LYS A 103 14.88 27.10 16.63
CA LYS A 103 16.06 27.65 17.32
C LYS A 103 16.95 26.55 17.90
N ARG A 104 16.39 25.47 18.46
CA ARG A 104 17.16 24.32 18.94
C ARG A 104 17.89 23.62 17.79
N ILE A 105 17.20 23.38 16.66
CA ILE A 105 17.82 22.75 15.48
C ILE A 105 18.95 23.61 14.92
N LYS A 106 18.75 24.92 14.75
CA LYS A 106 19.78 25.84 14.23
C LYS A 106 21.03 25.88 15.12
N LYS A 107 20.89 25.74 16.44
CA LYS A 107 22.03 25.66 17.37
C LYS A 107 22.86 24.38 17.23
N LEU A 108 22.28 23.29 16.71
CA LEU A 108 22.97 22.01 16.51
C LEU A 108 23.72 21.96 15.17
N LEU A 109 23.51 22.94 14.29
CA LEU A 109 24.10 22.99 12.96
C LEU A 109 25.19 24.08 12.89
N PRO A 110 26.15 23.96 11.95
CA PRO A 110 27.12 25.02 11.69
C PRO A 110 26.42 26.35 11.33
N PRO A 111 26.89 27.51 11.84
CA PRO A 111 26.24 28.81 11.64
C PRO A 111 25.96 29.19 10.18
N GLU A 112 26.84 28.78 9.28
CA GLU A 112 26.78 29.03 7.84
C GLU A 112 25.80 28.12 7.09
N LYS A 113 25.27 27.09 7.75
CA LYS A 113 24.38 26.11 7.12
C LYS A 113 22.95 26.64 7.06
N LYS A 114 22.47 26.91 5.84
CA LYS A 114 21.06 27.18 5.59
C LYS A 114 20.24 25.91 5.86
N VAL A 115 19.16 26.05 6.62
CA VAL A 115 18.20 24.97 6.89
C VAL A 115 17.00 25.18 5.97
N ASP A 116 16.73 24.18 5.13
CA ASP A 116 15.50 24.10 4.36
C ASP A 116 14.59 23.05 5.01
N TYR A 117 13.28 23.25 4.91
CA TYR A 117 12.27 22.38 5.51
C TYR A 117 11.43 21.70 4.43
N PHE A 118 11.07 20.44 4.68
CA PHE A 118 10.04 19.74 3.93
C PHE A 118 8.78 19.68 4.81
N GLY A 119 7.67 20.22 4.31
CA GLY A 119 6.39 20.21 4.99
C GLY A 119 5.46 19.18 4.37
N GLU A 120 4.91 18.30 5.21
CA GLU A 120 3.94 17.29 4.82
C GLU A 120 2.71 17.39 5.71
N LEU A 121 1.54 17.04 5.17
CA LEU A 121 0.33 16.93 5.96
C LEU A 121 0.45 15.72 6.90
N LYS A 122 0.19 15.93 8.20
CA LYS A 122 0.08 14.85 9.16
C LYS A 122 -1.26 14.14 8.98
N MET A 123 -1.23 12.99 8.31
CA MET A 123 -2.42 12.15 8.16
C MET A 123 -2.83 11.55 9.51
N ASP A 124 -4.13 11.49 9.75
CA ASP A 124 -4.72 10.82 10.91
C ASP A 124 -5.18 9.43 10.50
N GLY A 125 -4.48 8.40 10.96
CA GLY A 125 -4.70 7.03 10.54
C GLY A 125 -3.84 6.05 11.32
N LEU A 126 -3.46 4.96 10.66
CA LEU A 126 -2.66 3.89 11.21
C LEU A 126 -1.29 3.79 10.52
N ALA A 127 -0.27 4.24 11.24
CA ALA A 127 1.12 4.10 10.85
C ALA A 127 1.46 2.63 10.54
N THR A 128 1.96 2.41 9.32
CA THR A 128 2.17 1.09 8.73
C THR A 128 3.55 1.02 8.08
N SER A 129 4.19 -0.14 8.21
CA SER A 129 5.44 -0.50 7.54
C SER A 129 5.18 -1.59 6.50
N LEU A 130 5.63 -1.36 5.26
CA LEU A 130 5.52 -2.27 4.13
C LEU A 130 6.91 -2.70 3.67
N ILE A 131 7.20 -3.99 3.80
CA ILE A 131 8.46 -4.59 3.40
C ILE A 131 8.28 -5.22 2.02
N TYR A 132 9.10 -4.80 1.08
CA TYR A 132 9.21 -5.36 -0.26
C TYR A 132 10.53 -6.10 -0.40
N ARG A 133 10.51 -7.34 -0.90
CA ARG A 133 11.70 -8.13 -1.26
C ARG A 133 11.73 -8.39 -2.74
N ASP A 134 12.86 -8.07 -3.37
CA ASP A 134 12.99 -8.13 -4.84
C ASP A 134 11.84 -7.39 -5.56
N GLY A 135 11.40 -6.28 -4.98
CA GLY A 135 10.28 -5.46 -5.47
C GLY A 135 8.88 -6.04 -5.21
N ARG A 136 8.71 -7.14 -4.49
CA ARG A 136 7.41 -7.77 -4.18
C ARG A 136 7.01 -7.55 -2.74
N LEU A 137 5.75 -7.20 -2.50
CA LEU A 137 5.22 -7.03 -1.16
C LEU A 137 5.40 -8.36 -0.41
N PHE A 138 6.25 -8.33 0.60
CA PHE A 138 6.58 -9.46 1.44
C PHE A 138 5.80 -9.43 2.75
N ARG A 139 5.69 -8.24 3.37
CA ARG A 139 5.00 -8.08 4.65
C ARG A 139 4.44 -6.68 4.83
N GLY A 140 3.25 -6.58 5.42
CA GLY A 140 2.73 -5.35 6.01
C GLY A 140 2.63 -5.49 7.53
N ALA A 141 3.03 -4.46 8.27
CA ALA A 141 2.96 -4.46 9.73
C ALA A 141 2.47 -3.12 10.29
N THR A 142 1.65 -3.17 11.35
CA THR A 142 1.27 -1.96 12.11
C THR A 142 2.47 -1.40 12.86
N ARG A 143 2.39 -0.15 13.32
CA ARG A 143 3.41 0.42 14.20
C ARG A 143 3.52 -0.31 15.54
N GLY A 144 2.38 -0.62 16.17
CA GLY A 144 2.32 -1.12 17.55
C GLY A 144 2.99 -0.16 18.52
N ASP A 145 3.94 -0.66 19.33
CA ASP A 145 4.71 0.15 20.29
C ASP A 145 5.90 0.91 19.66
N GLY A 146 6.08 0.81 18.33
CA GLY A 146 7.21 1.35 17.59
C GLY A 146 8.38 0.38 17.42
N TYR A 147 8.45 -0.69 18.21
CA TYR A 147 9.45 -1.75 18.08
C TYR A 147 8.83 -3.07 17.60
N THR A 148 7.60 -3.35 18.01
CA THR A 148 6.83 -4.54 17.67
C THR A 148 5.42 -4.12 17.25
N GLY A 149 5.05 -4.51 16.04
CA GLY A 149 3.70 -4.36 15.50
C GLY A 149 3.01 -5.70 15.28
N GLU A 150 1.95 -5.66 14.49
CA GLU A 150 1.13 -6.82 14.11
C GLU A 150 1.21 -7.05 12.59
N ASP A 151 1.33 -8.30 12.16
CA ASP A 151 1.32 -8.67 10.74
C ASP A 151 -0.07 -8.48 10.15
N ILE A 152 -0.22 -7.48 9.30
CA ILE A 152 -1.46 -7.13 8.60
C ILE A 152 -1.34 -7.35 7.09
N THR A 153 -0.45 -8.24 6.65
CA THR A 153 -0.12 -8.42 5.23
C THR A 153 -1.35 -8.73 4.38
N GLN A 154 -2.26 -9.57 4.85
CA GLN A 154 -3.48 -9.92 4.08
C GLN A 154 -4.43 -8.73 3.97
N ASN A 155 -4.60 -7.95 5.04
CA ASN A 155 -5.39 -6.72 5.03
C ASN A 155 -4.80 -5.69 4.08
N VAL A 156 -3.48 -5.49 4.12
CA VAL A 156 -2.77 -4.56 3.23
C VAL A 156 -2.96 -4.93 1.75
N LYS A 157 -2.98 -6.22 1.40
CA LYS A 157 -3.19 -6.66 0.02
C LYS A 157 -4.54 -6.22 -0.57
N THR A 158 -5.56 -6.01 0.27
CA THR A 158 -6.88 -5.56 -0.19
C THR A 158 -6.92 -4.07 -0.52
N ILE A 159 -5.97 -3.29 -0.01
CA ILE A 159 -5.86 -1.84 -0.26
C ILE A 159 -5.28 -1.63 -1.66
N ARG A 160 -6.10 -1.08 -2.55
CA ARG A 160 -5.80 -0.98 -3.99
C ARG A 160 -4.67 0.00 -4.31
N SER A 161 -4.55 1.08 -3.56
CA SER A 161 -3.47 2.06 -3.72
C SER A 161 -2.09 1.50 -3.31
N ILE A 162 -2.04 0.40 -2.55
CA ILE A 162 -0.78 -0.25 -2.17
C ILE A 162 -0.37 -1.24 -3.27
N PRO A 163 0.75 -1.04 -3.97
CA PRO A 163 1.18 -1.96 -5.02
C PRO A 163 1.68 -3.29 -4.41
N LEU A 164 1.29 -4.42 -5.01
CA LEU A 164 1.88 -5.72 -4.67
C LEU A 164 3.30 -5.90 -5.24
N LYS A 165 3.62 -5.13 -6.28
CA LYS A 165 4.92 -5.11 -6.95
C LYS A 165 5.35 -3.67 -7.25
N LEU A 166 6.57 -3.32 -6.87
CA LEU A 166 7.17 -2.03 -7.16
C LEU A 166 7.66 -1.95 -8.61
N ARG A 167 7.50 -0.77 -9.21
CA ARG A 167 8.10 -0.39 -10.51
C ARG A 167 9.58 -0.04 -10.30
N LEU A 168 10.43 -1.06 -10.12
CA LEU A 168 11.85 -0.88 -9.82
C LEU A 168 12.60 -0.09 -10.92
N GLU A 169 12.11 -0.13 -12.16
CA GLU A 169 12.62 0.64 -13.28
C GLU A 169 12.50 2.15 -13.11
N ALA A 170 11.50 2.61 -12.34
CA ALA A 170 11.27 4.01 -12.02
C ALA A 170 12.19 4.52 -10.89
N LEU A 171 12.86 3.62 -10.16
CA LEU A 171 13.79 4.02 -9.11
C LEU A 171 15.09 4.60 -9.69
N PRO A 172 15.72 5.58 -9.00
CA PRO A 172 17.04 6.06 -9.36
C PRO A 172 18.05 4.91 -9.52
N LYS A 173 19.00 5.03 -10.46
CA LYS A 173 19.96 3.95 -10.80
C LYS A 173 20.66 3.33 -9.58
N LYS A 174 20.98 4.14 -8.57
CA LYS A 174 21.59 3.68 -7.29
C LYS A 174 20.73 2.72 -6.47
N TYR A 175 19.42 2.65 -6.73
CA TYR A 175 18.45 1.84 -6.01
C TYR A 175 17.74 0.79 -6.88
N LYS A 176 18.25 0.48 -8.09
CA LYS A 176 17.54 -0.39 -9.05
C LYS A 176 17.47 -1.88 -8.68
N LYS A 177 18.20 -2.35 -7.66
CA LYS A 177 18.20 -3.75 -7.20
C LYS A 177 18.35 -3.89 -5.68
N PRO A 178 17.44 -3.31 -4.88
CA PRO A 178 17.46 -3.50 -3.46
C PRO A 178 16.96 -4.91 -3.15
N LYS A 179 17.71 -5.67 -2.35
CA LYS A 179 17.24 -6.98 -1.84
C LYS A 179 15.97 -6.82 -1.01
N GLU A 180 15.88 -5.71 -0.27
CA GLU A 180 14.73 -5.36 0.56
C GLU A 180 14.56 -3.83 0.59
N ILE A 181 13.31 -3.37 0.53
CA ILE A 181 12.90 -1.98 0.77
C ILE A 181 11.84 -2.00 1.87
N GLU A 182 11.97 -1.12 2.85
CA GLU A 182 10.90 -0.81 3.79
C GLU A 182 10.32 0.56 3.44
N VAL A 183 9.01 0.61 3.18
CA VAL A 183 8.26 1.84 2.95
C VAL A 183 7.33 2.05 4.13
N ARG A 184 7.32 3.27 4.69
CA ARG A 184 6.45 3.63 5.81
C ARG A 184 5.48 4.71 5.39
N GLY A 185 4.29 4.66 5.95
CA GLY A 185 3.24 5.65 5.71
C GLY A 185 2.03 5.37 6.56
N GLU A 186 0.93 6.05 6.24
CA GLU A 186 -0.32 5.97 6.98
C GLU A 186 -1.39 5.26 6.15
N ILE A 187 -2.09 4.30 6.74
CA ILE A 187 -3.35 3.79 6.22
C ILE A 187 -4.47 4.54 6.92
N TYR A 188 -5.36 5.17 6.17
CA TYR A 188 -6.46 5.95 6.72
C TYR A 188 -7.76 5.64 5.97
N MET A 189 -8.88 6.08 6.54
CA MET A 189 -10.19 6.01 5.91
C MET A 189 -10.63 7.42 5.51
N GLU A 190 -11.16 7.55 4.29
CA GLU A 190 -11.74 8.83 3.88
C GLU A 190 -12.99 9.15 4.69
N LYS A 191 -13.21 10.44 4.99
CA LYS A 191 -14.33 10.91 5.84
C LYS A 191 -15.69 10.39 5.36
N LYS A 192 -15.92 10.39 4.05
CA LYS A 192 -17.16 9.90 3.45
C LYS A 192 -17.39 8.40 3.72
N GLU A 193 -16.34 7.59 3.59
CA GLU A 193 -16.43 6.15 3.85
C GLU A 193 -16.57 5.86 5.35
N PHE A 194 -15.92 6.65 6.20
CA PHE A 194 -16.09 6.59 7.65
C PHE A 194 -17.52 6.89 8.09
N GLU A 195 -18.12 7.95 7.55
CA GLU A 195 -19.52 8.29 7.81
C GLU A 195 -20.47 7.20 7.35
N ARG A 196 -20.26 6.65 6.14
CA ARG A 196 -21.03 5.53 5.61
C ARG A 196 -20.95 4.31 6.53
N LEU A 197 -19.74 3.94 6.96
CA LEU A 197 -19.52 2.80 7.86
C LEU A 197 -20.25 3.00 9.19
N ASN A 198 -20.17 4.19 9.78
CA ASN A 198 -20.88 4.50 11.03
C ASN A 198 -22.40 4.49 10.88
N GLN A 199 -22.94 4.87 9.72
CA GLN A 199 -24.36 4.71 9.43
C GLN A 199 -24.78 3.23 9.37
N GLU A 200 -23.94 2.37 8.80
CA GLU A 200 -24.17 0.92 8.77
C GLU A 200 -24.13 0.30 10.17
N GLN A 201 -23.16 0.68 11.01
CA GLN A 201 -23.08 0.25 12.41
C GLN A 201 -24.35 0.64 13.18
N LYS A 202 -24.83 1.88 13.02
CA LYS A 202 -26.10 2.34 13.63
C LYS A 202 -27.30 1.51 13.20
N ARG A 203 -27.41 1.17 11.90
CA ARG A 203 -28.50 0.31 11.39
C ARG A 203 -28.45 -1.10 11.98
N LYS A 204 -27.27 -1.60 12.33
CA LYS A 204 -27.07 -2.89 13.01
C LYS A 204 -27.18 -2.81 14.53
N ASN A 205 -27.44 -1.63 15.10
CA ASN A 205 -27.35 -1.35 16.55
C ASN A 205 -25.99 -1.72 17.15
N GLU A 206 -24.93 -1.60 16.37
CA GLU A 206 -23.55 -1.80 16.83
C GLU A 206 -22.92 -0.48 17.26
N LEU A 207 -21.81 -0.57 17.99
CA LEU A 207 -21.01 0.59 18.36
C LEU A 207 -20.44 1.27 17.11
N VAL A 208 -20.53 2.60 17.09
CA VAL A 208 -19.91 3.45 16.07
C VAL A 208 -18.46 3.73 16.44
N PHE A 209 -17.64 3.95 15.43
CA PHE A 209 -16.28 4.41 15.58
C PHE A 209 -16.27 5.91 15.94
N ALA A 210 -15.33 6.31 16.80
CA ALA A 210 -15.22 7.69 17.26
C ALA A 210 -14.58 8.62 16.21
N ASN A 211 -13.58 8.11 15.49
CA ASN A 211 -12.80 8.78 14.45
C ASN A 211 -12.26 7.79 13.41
#